data_AF-A0A0V0RBP1-F1
#
_entry.id   AF-A0A0V0RBP1-F1
#
_cell.length_a   1.000
_cell.length_b   1.000
_cell.length_c   1.000
_cell.angle_alpha   90.00
_cell.angle_beta   90.00
_cell.angle_gamma   90.00
#
_symmetry.space_group_name_H-M   'P 1'
#
loop_
_entity.id
_entity.type
_entity.pdbx_description
1 polymer ?
#
loop_
_entity_poly.entity_id
_entity_poly.type
_entity_poly.pdbx_seq_one_letter_code
_entity_poly.pdbx_strand_id
1 'polypeptide(L)'
;MAPPEVPVDVFTATNKVSTLSSGYSKRAYVTFLAGNGDYVKGVVGLSKGLRKVKAAYPLVVAILPDVPEEHREILRSQGCIVREIVPIYPPKHQVEFAMAYY
;
A
#
# COMPACT_ATOMS: atom_id res chain seq x y z
N MET A 1 -37.14 -15.05 9.69
CA MET A 1 -36.37 -15.84 8.71
C MET A 1 -34.95 -15.32 8.76
N ALA A 2 -34.08 -15.96 9.54
CA ALA A 2 -32.67 -15.56 9.70
C ALA A 2 -31.85 -16.07 8.50
N PRO A 3 -30.77 -15.37 8.10
CA PRO A 3 -29.92 -15.76 6.98
C PRO A 3 -29.09 -17.02 7.31
N PRO A 4 -28.78 -17.88 6.33
CA PRO A 4 -27.94 -19.05 6.53
C PRO A 4 -26.48 -18.66 6.76
N GLU A 5 -25.89 -19.22 7.82
CA GLU A 5 -24.50 -19.08 8.23
C GLU A 5 -23.57 -19.82 7.25
N VAL A 6 -22.53 -19.14 6.75
CA VAL A 6 -21.47 -19.75 5.95
C VAL A 6 -20.33 -20.24 6.87
N PRO A 7 -19.82 -21.48 6.71
CA PRO A 7 -18.83 -22.04 7.60
C PRO A 7 -17.45 -21.39 7.42
N VAL A 8 -16.80 -21.12 8.54
CA VAL A 8 -15.41 -20.70 8.68
C VAL A 8 -14.44 -21.89 8.55
N ASP A 9 -13.27 -21.57 7.98
CA ASP A 9 -12.01 -22.32 7.91
C ASP A 9 -11.87 -23.46 6.88
N VAL A 10 -10.82 -23.34 6.05
CA VAL A 10 -9.70 -24.30 5.92
C VAL A 10 -8.75 -23.77 4.83
N PHE A 11 -7.63 -23.19 5.24
CA PHE A 11 -6.37 -23.27 4.49
C PHE A 11 -5.20 -23.35 5.48
N THR A 12 -5.01 -24.55 6.03
CA THR A 12 -3.75 -24.94 6.69
C THR A 12 -2.79 -25.40 5.60
N ALA A 13 -1.93 -24.49 5.13
CA ALA A 13 -0.78 -24.86 4.32
C ALA A 13 0.49 -24.37 5.02
N THR A 14 1.19 -25.35 5.61
CA THR A 14 2.55 -25.24 6.12
C THR A 14 3.49 -24.71 5.06
N ASN A 15 3.87 -23.45 5.16
CA ASN A 15 5.17 -22.99 4.70
C ASN A 15 5.71 -22.02 5.75
N LYS A 16 6.93 -22.30 6.20
CA LYS A 16 7.71 -21.55 7.16
C LYS A 16 8.01 -20.16 6.58
N VAL A 17 7.01 -19.28 6.61
CA VAL A 17 7.21 -17.85 6.42
C VAL A 17 7.90 -17.40 7.68
N SER A 18 9.21 -17.16 7.56
CA SER A 18 10.00 -16.43 8.54
C SER A 18 9.26 -15.13 8.82
N THR A 19 8.44 -15.13 9.87
CA THR A 19 7.84 -13.94 10.43
C THR A 19 8.99 -13.11 10.99
N LEU A 20 9.64 -12.34 10.13
CA LEU A 20 10.32 -11.12 10.52
C LEU A 20 9.23 -10.08 10.90
N SER A 21 8.32 -10.45 11.79
CA SER A 21 7.53 -9.50 12.58
C SER A 21 8.43 -9.00 13.72
N SER A 22 9.59 -8.46 13.36
CA SER A 22 10.49 -7.83 14.30
C SER A 22 10.00 -6.39 14.49
N GLY A 23 9.20 -6.17 15.54
CA GLY A 23 9.05 -4.86 16.22
C GLY A 23 8.09 -3.81 15.65
N TYR A 24 7.65 -3.85 14.39
CA TYR A 24 6.84 -2.77 13.81
C TYR A 24 5.33 -3.05 13.79
N SER A 25 4.73 -3.43 14.91
CA SER A 25 3.33 -3.90 14.88
C SER A 25 2.27 -2.80 14.69
N LYS A 26 2.61 -1.50 14.67
CA LYS A 26 1.59 -0.41 14.56
C LYS A 26 2.00 0.86 13.82
N ARG A 27 3.19 0.95 13.20
CA ARG A 27 3.70 2.22 12.66
C ARG A 27 4.43 2.03 11.33
N ALA A 28 4.16 2.92 10.38
CA ALA A 28 4.80 2.98 9.08
C ALA A 28 4.84 4.43 8.60
N TYR A 29 5.81 4.74 7.75
CA TYR A 29 5.70 5.90 6.86
C TYR A 29 4.84 5.48 5.68
N VAL A 30 3.88 6.32 5.30
CA VAL A 30 2.97 6.04 4.20
C VAL A 30 3.06 7.16 3.18
N THR A 31 3.18 6.79 1.92
CA THR A 31 3.05 7.71 0.79
C THR A 31 2.16 7.08 -0.28
N PHE A 32 1.70 7.89 -1.22
CA PHE A 32 0.83 7.48 -2.31
C PHE A 32 1.49 7.77 -3.66
N LEU A 33 1.25 6.90 -4.65
CA LEU A 33 1.72 7.05 -6.01
C LEU A 33 0.59 6.74 -7.00
N ALA A 34 0.35 7.68 -7.91
CA ALA A 34 -0.63 7.58 -8.98
C ALA A 34 0.01 7.91 -10.33
N GLY A 35 -0.53 7.32 -11.39
CA GLY A 35 -0.15 7.60 -12.76
C GLY A 35 1.18 6.98 -13.21
N ASN A 36 1.49 7.25 -14.47
CA ASN A 36 2.69 6.78 -15.17
C ASN A 36 3.78 7.87 -15.27
N GLY A 37 3.70 8.89 -14.42
CA GLY A 37 4.68 9.97 -14.42
C GLY A 37 5.96 9.61 -13.69
N ASP A 38 6.85 10.59 -13.59
CA ASP A 38 8.15 10.50 -12.92
C ASP A 38 8.08 10.55 -11.39
N TYR A 39 6.88 10.55 -10.79
CA TYR A 39 6.70 10.61 -9.33
C TYR A 39 7.31 9.41 -8.59
N VAL A 40 7.55 8.29 -9.28
CA VAL A 40 8.33 7.15 -8.76
C VAL A 40 9.72 7.61 -8.28
N LYS A 41 10.36 8.59 -8.94
CA LYS A 41 11.66 9.14 -8.55
C LYS A 41 11.61 9.78 -7.17
N GLY A 42 10.50 10.46 -6.84
CA GLY A 42 10.26 11.04 -5.51
C GLY A 42 10.18 9.97 -4.41
N VAL A 43 9.43 8.91 -4.65
CA VAL A 43 9.29 7.79 -3.70
C VAL A 43 10.62 7.03 -3.52
N VAL A 44 11.38 6.83 -4.59
CA VAL A 44 12.72 6.25 -4.54
C VAL A 44 13.66 7.13 -3.71
N GLY A 45 13.62 8.44 -3.90
CA GLY A 45 14.37 9.41 -3.10
C GLY A 45 14.00 9.34 -1.61
N LEU A 46 12.70 9.27 -1.32
CA LEU A 46 12.19 9.12 0.05
C LEU A 46 12.68 7.84 0.70
N SER A 47 12.57 6.69 0.03
CA SER A 47 13.06 5.39 0.53
C SER A 47 14.56 5.43 0.84
N LYS A 48 15.36 6.02 -0.05
CA LYS A 48 16.80 6.19 0.16
C LYS A 48 17.10 7.13 1.34
N GLY A 49 16.34 8.21 1.49
CA GLY A 49 16.43 9.15 2.60
C GLY A 49 16.16 8.49 3.96
N LEU A 50 15.05 7.74 4.05
CA LEU A 50 14.67 7.00 5.26
C LEU A 50 15.74 5.96 5.64
N ARG A 51 16.31 5.26 4.65
CA ARG A 51 17.42 4.33 4.88
C ARG A 51 18.67 5.04 5.39
N LYS A 52 19.03 6.19 4.80
CA LYS A 52 20.20 6.99 5.18
C LYS A 52 20.15 7.42 6.64
N VAL A 53 18.97 7.81 7.12
CA VAL A 53 18.77 8.25 8.53
C VAL A 53 18.49 7.08 9.48
N LYS A 54 18.57 5.83 9.02
CA LYS A 54 18.23 4.61 9.78
C LYS A 54 16.82 4.73 10.40
N ALA A 55 15.86 5.14 9.58
CA ALA A 55 14.49 5.35 10.01
C ALA A 55 13.94 4.10 10.71
N ALA A 56 13.22 4.35 11.80
CA ALA A 56 12.74 3.30 12.70
C ALA A 56 11.46 2.63 12.21
N TYR A 57 10.96 2.87 11.00
CA TYR A 57 9.72 2.26 10.49
C TYR A 57 9.81 2.01 8.99
N PRO A 58 9.11 0.99 8.46
CA PRO A 58 9.09 0.71 7.03
C PRO A 58 8.33 1.81 6.25
N LEU A 59 8.60 1.88 4.95
CA LEU A 59 7.84 2.70 4.00
C LEU A 59 6.80 1.83 3.29
N VAL A 60 5.53 2.19 3.45
CA VAL A 60 4.41 1.64 2.69
C VAL A 60 4.05 2.62 1.58
N VAL A 61 3.93 2.12 0.36
CA VAL A 61 3.53 2.91 -0.81
C VAL A 61 2.17 2.41 -1.27
N ALA A 62 1.14 3.25 -1.09
CA ALA A 62 -0.17 3.02 -1.66
C ALA A 62 -0.13 3.39 -3.15
N ILE A 63 -0.46 2.45 -4.04
CA ILE A 63 -0.42 2.66 -5.50
C ILE A 63 -1.80 2.55 -6.10
N LEU A 64 -2.07 3.34 -7.13
CA LEU A 64 -3.24 3.15 -8.00
C LEU A 64 -3.00 2.08 -9.08
N PRO A 65 -4.08 1.55 -9.68
CA PRO A 65 -3.97 0.58 -10.77
C PRO A 65 -3.27 1.13 -12.02
N ASP A 66 -3.27 2.45 -12.21
CA ASP A 66 -2.67 3.14 -13.36
C ASP A 66 -1.13 3.28 -13.28
N VAL A 67 -0.53 2.88 -12.16
CA VAL A 67 0.93 2.80 -11.99
C VAL A 67 1.47 1.55 -12.71
N PRO A 68 2.38 1.70 -13.70
CA PRO A 68 2.95 0.58 -14.44
C PRO A 68 3.72 -0.40 -13.56
N GLU A 69 3.75 -1.68 -13.95
CA GLU A 69 4.45 -2.73 -13.20
C GLU A 69 5.96 -2.44 -13.05
N GLU A 70 6.60 -1.81 -14.03
CA GLU A 70 8.00 -1.39 -13.94
C GLU A 70 8.24 -0.48 -12.71
N HIS A 71 7.38 0.51 -12.50
CA HIS A 71 7.46 1.39 -11.33
C HIS A 71 7.24 0.60 -10.03
N ARG A 72 6.32 -0.38 -10.02
CA ARG A 72 6.06 -1.24 -8.86
C ARG A 72 7.29 -2.06 -8.50
N GLU A 73 7.96 -2.62 -9.50
CA GLU A 73 9.15 -3.44 -9.30
C GLU A 73 10.34 -2.61 -8.81
N ILE A 74 10.50 -1.39 -9.35
CA ILE A 74 11.47 -0.43 -8.82
C ILE A 74 11.22 -0.20 -7.32
N LEU A 75 9.98 0.06 -6.90
CA LEU A 75 9.66 0.29 -5.49
C LEU A 75 9.94 -0.94 -4.60
N ARG A 76 9.58 -2.15 -5.07
CA ARG A 76 9.89 -3.40 -4.37
C ARG A 76 11.40 -3.61 -4.22
N SER A 77 12.18 -3.34 -5.27
CA SER A 77 13.64 -3.43 -5.23
C SER A 77 14.27 -2.44 -4.23
N GLN A 78 13.63 -1.29 -4.00
CA GLN A 78 14.04 -0.34 -2.96
C GLN A 78 13.65 -0.79 -1.55
N GLY A 79 12.96 -1.92 -1.37
CA GLY A 79 12.49 -2.40 -0.07
C GLY A 79 11.23 -1.69 0.43
N CYS A 80 10.46 -1.06 -0.48
CA CYS A 80 9.17 -0.49 -0.13
C CYS A 80 8.09 -1.59 -0.08
N ILE A 81 7.13 -1.45 0.85
CA ILE A 81 5.95 -2.31 0.89
C ILE A 81 4.89 -1.70 -0.03
N VAL A 82 4.66 -2.32 -1.18
CA VAL A 82 3.69 -1.84 -2.17
C VAL A 82 2.30 -2.38 -1.83
N ARG A 83 1.30 -1.48 -1.76
CA ARG A 83 -0.10 -1.80 -1.52
C ARG A 83 -0.97 -1.16 -2.59
N GLU A 84 -1.62 -1.97 -3.40
CA GLU A 84 -2.58 -1.46 -4.38
C GLU A 84 -3.86 -1.00 -3.68
N ILE A 85 -4.36 0.18 -4.06
CA ILE A 85 -5.61 0.76 -3.58
C ILE A 85 -6.45 1.25 -4.76
N VAL A 86 -7.76 1.33 -4.55
CA VAL A 86 -8.72 1.77 -5.56
C VAL A 86 -9.43 3.02 -5.06
N PRO A 87 -9.62 4.05 -5.90
CA PRO A 87 -10.35 5.25 -5.50
C PRO A 87 -11.82 4.90 -5.22
N ILE A 88 -12.36 5.46 -4.14
CA ILE A 88 -13.80 5.40 -3.82
C ILE A 88 -14.39 6.75 -4.22
N TYR A 89 -15.27 6.74 -5.23
CA TYR A 89 -15.94 7.94 -5.69
C TYR A 89 -17.22 8.20 -4.89
N PRO A 90 -17.44 9.44 -4.42
CA PRO A 90 -18.66 9.78 -3.72
C PRO A 90 -19.88 9.75 -4.67
N PRO A 91 -21.08 9.44 -4.16
CA PRO A 91 -22.32 9.52 -4.94
C PRO A 91 -22.57 10.94 -5.48
N LYS A 92 -23.18 11.03 -6.67
CA LYS A 92 -23.37 12.28 -7.44
C LYS A 92 -24.06 13.46 -6.72
N HIS A 93 -24.72 13.27 -5.58
CA HIS A 93 -25.59 14.29 -4.96
C HIS A 93 -25.33 14.56 -3.48
N GLN A 94 -24.21 14.11 -2.90
CA GLN A 94 -23.95 14.40 -1.51
C GLN A 94 -22.46 14.33 -1.19
N VAL A 95 -21.76 15.45 -1.30
CA VAL A 95 -20.52 15.73 -0.56
C VAL A 95 -20.16 17.20 -0.68
N GLU A 96 -20.15 17.90 0.46
CA GLU A 96 -19.74 19.31 0.57
C GLU A 96 -18.21 19.46 0.48
N PHE A 97 -17.45 18.37 0.62
CA PHE A 97 -15.98 18.40 0.73
C PHE A 97 -15.20 17.32 -0.05
N ALA A 98 -15.86 16.34 -0.67
CA ALA A 98 -15.16 15.27 -1.43
C ALA A 98 -15.42 15.43 -2.94
N MET A 99 -14.61 16.22 -3.62
CA MET A 99 -14.69 16.31 -5.07
C MET A 99 -13.85 15.20 -5.71
N ALA A 100 -14.32 14.66 -6.84
CA ALA A 100 -13.62 13.61 -7.59
C ALA A 100 -12.32 14.08 -8.29
N TYR A 101 -11.92 15.34 -8.09
CA TYR A 101 -10.81 15.99 -8.78
C TYR A 101 -9.74 16.45 -7.78
N TYR A 102 -8.79 15.56 -7.50
CA TYR A 102 -7.41 15.87 -7.08
C TYR A 102 -6.50 14.72 -7.49
#